data_AF-A0A846G6M0-F1
#
_entry.id   AF-A0A846G6M0-F1
#
_cell.length_a   1.000
_cell.length_b   1.000
_cell.length_c   1.000
_cell.angle_alpha   90.00
_cell.angle_beta   90.00
_cell.angle_gamma   90.00
#
_symmetry.space_group_name_H-M   'P 1'
#
loop_
_entity.id
_entity.type
_entity.pdbx_description
1 polymer ?
#
loop_
_entity_poly.entity_id
_entity_poly.type
_entity_poly.pdbx_seq_one_letter_code
_entity_poly.pdbx_strand_id
1 'polypeptide(L)' 'MANPSEAYLSGIIEFISSENLIFGSDYPHIYRQPDVVKNVVELEENLSQEIVKKIVWDNPKCFYKV' A
#
# COMPACT_ATOMS: atom_id res chain seq x y z
N MET A 1 -3.48 -7.24 20.05
CA MET A 1 -3.75 -8.29 19.05
C MET A 1 -3.66 -7.60 17.70
N ALA A 2 -2.56 -7.77 16.97
CA ALA A 2 -2.42 -7.19 15.64
C ALA A 2 -3.40 -7.89 14.69
N ASN A 3 -4.16 -7.13 13.91
CA ASN A 3 -5.00 -7.70 12.87
C ASN A 3 -4.09 -8.47 11.89
N PRO A 4 -4.41 -9.71 11.48
CA PRO A 4 -3.55 -10.50 10.59
C PRO A 4 -3.20 -9.78 9.29
N SER A 5 -4.00 -8.79 8.84
CA SER A 5 -3.72 -8.00 7.64
C SER A 5 -2.61 -6.96 7.78
N GLU A 6 -2.35 -6.45 8.99
CA GLU A 6 -1.35 -5.38 9.21
C GLU A 6 0.04 -5.95 9.50
N ALA A 7 0.12 -7.17 10.04
CA ALA A 7 1.37 -7.80 10.45
C ALA A 7 2.32 -8.18 9.29
N TYR A 8 1.91 -8.06 8.03
CA TYR A 8 2.70 -8.53 6.89
C TYR A 8 3.35 -7.43 6.06
N LEU A 9 2.88 -6.17 6.08
CA LEU A 9 3.37 -5.18 5.11
C LEU A 9 4.86 -4.89 5.28
N SER A 10 5.34 -4.69 6.51
CA SER A 10 6.76 -4.47 6.78
C SER A 10 7.61 -5.68 6.38
N GLY A 11 7.14 -6.90 6.65
CA GLY A 11 7.83 -8.13 6.24
C GLY A 11 7.82 -8.35 4.72
N ILE A 12 6.75 -7.95 4.04
CA ILE A 12 6.68 -7.96 2.57
C ILE A 12 7.67 -6.95 2.01
N ILE A 13 7.72 -5.72 2.55
CA ILE A 13 8.70 -4.70 2.13
C ILE A 13 10.13 -5.22 2.31
N GLU A 14 10.43 -5.90 3.40
CA GLU A 14 11.75 -6.53 3.61
C GLU A 14 12.04 -7.63 2.58
N PHE A 15 11.04 -8.47 2.27
CA PHE A 15 11.23 -9.64 1.41
C PHE A 15 11.27 -9.31 -0.09
N ILE A 16 10.41 -8.40 -0.58
CA ILE A 16 10.29 -8.07 -2.01
C ILE A 16 10.70 -6.65 -2.38
N SER A 17 11.09 -5.81 -1.41
CA SER A 17 11.33 -4.37 -1.58
C SER A 17 10.07 -3.53 -1.81
N SER A 18 10.07 -2.30 -1.27
CA SER A 18 9.03 -1.31 -1.51
C SER A 18 8.95 -0.87 -2.98
N GLU A 19 10.00 -1.05 -3.78
CA GLU A 19 10.02 -0.74 -5.22
C GLU A 19 9.10 -1.66 -6.05
N ASN A 20 8.72 -2.83 -5.51
CA ASN A 20 7.94 -3.84 -6.21
C ASN A 20 6.48 -3.91 -5.77
N LEU A 21 6.01 -2.90 -5.02
CA LEU A 21 4.66 -2.83 -4.49
C LEU A 21 3.82 -1.76 -5.18
N ILE A 22 2.57 -2.09 -5.49
CA ILE A 22 1.59 -1.16 -6.10
C ILE A 22 0.29 -1.26 -5.32
N PHE A 23 -0.28 -0.12 -4.94
CA PHE A 23 -1.62 -0.08 -4.35
C PHE A 23 -2.72 -0.32 -5.41
N GLY A 24 -3.66 -1.21 -5.09
CA GLY A 24 -4.89 -1.41 -5.86
C GLY A 24 -6.10 -1.37 -4.92
N SER A 25 -7.06 -0.49 -5.21
CA SER A 25 -8.26 -0.29 -4.37
C SER A 25 -9.34 -1.35 -4.54
N ASP A 26 -9.25 -2.19 -5.58
CA ASP A 26 -10.29 -3.14 -5.98
C ASP A 26 -11.65 -2.47 -6.27
N TYR A 27 -11.66 -1.20 -6.69
CA TYR A 27 -12.89 -0.50 -7.12
C TYR A 27 -13.52 -1.19 -8.35
N PRO A 28 -14.87 -1.34 -8.43
CA PRO A 28 -15.91 -0.78 -7.57
C PRO A 28 -16.36 -1.68 -6.41
N HIS A 29 -15.56 -2.63 -5.95
CA HIS A 29 -15.95 -3.58 -4.89
C HIS A 29 -15.97 -2.98 -3.46
N ILE A 30 -16.53 -1.76 -3.32
CA ILE A 30 -16.56 -0.90 -2.13
C ILE A 30 -17.25 -1.53 -0.91
N TYR A 31 -18.19 -2.46 -1.12
CA TYR A 31 -18.95 -3.09 -0.02
C TYR A 31 -18.06 -3.83 1.00
N ARG A 32 -16.80 -4.11 0.67
CA ARG A 32 -15.86 -4.80 1.55
C ARG A 32 -14.98 -3.86 2.37
N GLN A 33 -14.55 -2.72 1.82
CA GLN A 33 -13.61 -1.79 2.47
C GLN A 33 -13.80 -0.35 1.94
N PRO A 34 -14.79 0.40 2.46
CA PRO A 34 -15.09 1.75 1.96
C PRO A 34 -13.97 2.75 2.22
N ASP A 35 -13.18 2.55 3.28
CA ASP A 35 -12.11 3.44 3.70
C ASP A 35 -10.72 3.00 3.19
N VAL A 36 -10.63 2.10 2.21
CA VAL A 36 -9.34 1.50 1.78
C VAL A 36 -8.29 2.55 1.38
N VAL A 37 -8.71 3.65 0.74
CA VAL A 37 -7.81 4.74 0.37
C VAL A 37 -7.27 5.46 1.60
N LYS A 38 -8.14 5.72 2.58
CA LYS A 38 -7.76 6.36 3.84
C LYS A 38 -6.79 5.48 4.62
N ASN A 39 -7.10 4.20 4.75
CA ASN A 39 -6.26 3.23 5.47
C ASN A 39 -4.84 3.15 4.89
N VAL A 40 -4.68 3.29 3.57
CA VAL A 40 -3.36 3.29 2.94
C VAL A 40 -2.57 4.57 3.21
N VAL A 41 -3.24 5.72 3.30
CA VAL A 41 -2.58 6.97 3.71
C VAL A 41 -2.12 6.90 5.17
N GLU A 42 -2.92 6.30 6.05
CA GLU A 42 -2.57 6.10 7.47
C GLU A 42 -1.37 5.17 7.68
N LEU A 43 -0.91 4.43 6.65
CA LEU A 43 0.35 3.69 6.73
C LEU A 43 1.57 4.58 6.96
N GLU A 44 1.50 5.89 6.69
CA GLU A 44 2.54 6.85 7.03
C GLU A 44 2.84 6.91 8.54
N GLU A 45 1.94 6.43 9.40
CA GLU A 45 2.20 6.31 10.85
C GLU A 45 3.26 5.24 11.17
N ASN A 46 3.43 4.25 10.30
CA ASN A 46 4.29 3.09 10.50
C ASN A 46 5.37 2.92 9.41
N LEU A 47 5.21 3.59 8.27
CA LEU A 47 6.14 3.61 7.14
C LEU A 47 6.58 5.05 6.86
N SER A 48 7.74 5.23 6.23
CA SER A 48 8.11 6.57 5.78
C SER A 48 7.16 7.05 4.67
N GLN A 49 6.93 8.36 4.62
CA GLN A 49 6.14 8.99 3.53
C GLN A 49 6.70 8.65 2.15
N GLU A 50 8.02 8.47 2.04
CA GLU A 50 8.67 8.04 0.79
C GLU A 50 8.19 6.65 0.34
N ILE A 51 8.08 5.70 1.27
CA ILE A 51 7.60 4.34 0.96
C ILE A 51 6.13 4.38 0.54
N VAL A 52 5.29 5.11 1.27
CA VAL A 52 3.87 5.24 0.92
C VAL A 52 3.73 5.87 -0.47
N LYS A 53 4.46 6.95 -0.75
CA LYS A 53 4.49 7.59 -2.07
C LYS A 53 4.91 6.64 -3.18
N LYS A 54 5.92 5.79 -2.96
CA LYS A 54 6.32 4.76 -3.95
C LYS A 54 5.16 3.83 -4.29
N ILE A 55 4.51 3.28 -3.26
CA ILE A 55 3.44 2.29 -3.42
C ILE A 55 2.21 2.87 -4.13
N VAL A 56 1.81 4.10 -3.78
CA VAL A 56 0.58 4.71 -4.33
C VAL A 56 0.80 5.50 -5.62
N TRP A 57 2.04 5.88 -5.94
CA TRP A 57 2.33 6.78 -7.07
C TRP A 57 3.54 6.39 -7.90
N ASP A 58 4.76 6.42 -7.34
CA ASP A 58 5.98 6.35 -8.16
C ASP A 58 6.13 4.97 -8.85
N ASN A 59 5.78 3.87 -8.17
CA ASN A 59 5.84 2.52 -8.71
C ASN A 59 4.79 2.27 -9.80
N PRO A 60 3.47 2.52 -9.59
CA PRO A 60 2.50 2.38 -10.67
C PRO A 60 2.83 3.26 -11.87
N LYS A 61 3.34 4.48 -11.66
CA LYS A 61 3.81 5.35 -12.76
C LYS A 61 4.93 4.68 -13.56
N CYS A 62 5.93 4.13 -12.87
CA CYS A 62 7.05 3.44 -13.50
C CYS A 62 6.62 2.14 -14.21
N PHE A 63 5.70 1.38 -13.61
CA PHE A 63 5.23 0.09 -14.12
C PHE A 63 4.32 0.26 -15.34
N TYR A 64 3.31 1.12 -15.25
CA TYR A 64 2.32 1.34 -16.31
C TYR A 64 2.77 2.37 -17.36
N LYS A 65 3.91 3.06 -17.15
CA LYS A 65 4.45 4.09 -18.05
C LYS A 65 3.46 5.25 -18.29
N VAL A 66 2.88 5.75 -17.19
CA VAL A 66 1.95 6.90 -17.17
C VAL A 66 2.57 8.16 -16.58
#